data_AF-A0A4T0BB51-F1
#
_entry.id   AF-A0A4T0BB51-F1
#
_cell.length_a   1.000
_cell.length_b   1.000
_cell.length_c   1.000
_cell.angle_alpha   90.00
_cell.angle_beta   90.00
_cell.angle_gamma   90.00
#
_symmetry.space_group_name_H-M   'P 1'
#
loop_
_entity.id
_entity.type
_entity.pdbx_description
1 polymer ?
#
loop_
_entity_poly.entity_id
_entity_poly.type
_entity_poly.pdbx_seq_one_letter_code
_entity_poly.pdbx_strand_id
1 'polypeptide(L)'
;MSTKTWRRWHSHLTPANNRGRKTQITNNHGLPVSPILEPLKEKPAREHQPLESLTSFRKEVAANAFANALATPVRQCNFTGARLPLHYLLPFTTKFLRHEDDKLVPYLAPFENSSRQATRAYAFNSRQLVNRLGQKKTWQRLLGHELRFGLTSRSDYKWPKQIDEIILSQLRQSVVRKLAWVFNKPKANLVIPLQSNTEYPPSACILYLRAKVLSSSSNPSITGYDLSGLLGLELLETLVKDTSLADNDALVLTQSYMTMSAHIALARLSTFLSSSDATSNSAKT
;
A
#
# COMPACT_ATOMS: atom_id res chain seq x y z
N MET A 1 -37.50 -30.94 16.01
CA MET A 1 -36.41 -30.71 15.05
C MET A 1 -37.01 -30.30 13.72
N SER A 2 -36.79 -29.06 13.29
CA SER A 2 -37.42 -28.48 12.09
C SER A 2 -36.36 -28.29 11.00
N THR A 3 -36.44 -29.10 9.96
CA THR A 3 -35.55 -29.04 8.79
C THR A 3 -36.06 -27.98 7.83
N LYS A 4 -35.43 -26.80 7.81
CA LYS A 4 -35.67 -25.76 6.80
C LYS A 4 -35.10 -26.22 5.46
N THR A 5 -35.99 -26.64 4.56
CA THR A 5 -35.71 -26.91 3.15
C THR A 5 -35.66 -25.59 2.37
N TRP A 6 -34.56 -25.35 1.67
CA TRP A 6 -34.41 -24.20 0.78
C TRP A 6 -35.18 -24.44 -0.52
N ARG A 7 -36.24 -23.67 -0.78
CA ARG A 7 -36.90 -23.66 -2.09
C ARG A 7 -36.10 -22.77 -3.05
N ARG A 8 -35.46 -23.41 -4.03
CA ARG A 8 -34.85 -22.76 -5.19
C ARG A 8 -35.99 -22.30 -6.10
N TRP A 9 -36.16 -20.99 -6.27
CA TRP A 9 -37.05 -20.45 -7.28
C TRP A 9 -36.47 -20.78 -8.66
N HIS A 10 -37.08 -21.74 -9.35
CA HIS A 10 -36.88 -21.95 -10.78
C HIS A 10 -37.69 -20.89 -11.52
N SER A 11 -37.02 -19.86 -12.03
CA SER A 11 -37.62 -18.97 -13.03
C SER A 11 -37.71 -19.73 -14.35
N HIS A 12 -38.90 -20.20 -14.68
CA HIS A 12 -39.25 -20.77 -15.97
C HIS A 12 -39.36 -19.66 -17.02
N LEU A 13 -38.23 -19.17 -17.54
CA LEU A 13 -38.18 -18.50 -18.83
C LEU A 13 -36.81 -18.79 -19.47
N THR A 14 -36.78 -19.80 -20.33
CA THR A 14 -35.68 -20.02 -21.27
C THR A 14 -35.63 -18.88 -22.31
N PRO A 15 -34.44 -18.56 -22.87
CA PRO A 15 -34.26 -17.39 -23.70
C PRO A 15 -34.81 -17.64 -25.11
N ALA A 16 -35.76 -16.81 -25.54
CA ALA A 16 -36.09 -16.68 -26.95
C ALA A 16 -34.92 -15.98 -27.67
N ASN A 17 -34.38 -16.71 -28.65
CA ASN A 17 -33.36 -16.28 -29.58
C ASN A 17 -33.89 -15.11 -30.44
N ASN A 18 -33.56 -13.86 -30.08
CA ASN A 18 -33.78 -12.68 -30.91
C ASN A 18 -32.44 -12.06 -31.31
N ARG A 19 -31.99 -12.40 -32.52
CA ARG A 19 -30.99 -11.61 -33.25
C ARG A 19 -31.57 -10.22 -33.51
N GLY A 20 -30.92 -9.15 -33.02
CA GLY A 20 -31.09 -7.80 -33.60
C GLY A 20 -31.70 -6.67 -32.77
N ARG A 21 -31.83 -6.74 -31.44
CA ARG A 21 -32.09 -5.54 -30.61
C ARG A 21 -31.09 -5.42 -29.47
N LYS A 22 -30.37 -4.29 -29.41
CA LYS A 22 -29.56 -3.89 -28.25
C LYS A 22 -30.46 -3.96 -27.01
N THR A 23 -30.20 -4.88 -26.09
CA THR A 23 -30.88 -4.92 -24.79
C THR A 23 -30.60 -3.59 -24.10
N GLN A 24 -31.64 -2.76 -23.92
CA GLN A 24 -31.52 -1.53 -23.13
C GLN A 24 -31.05 -1.91 -21.73
N ILE A 25 -29.99 -1.25 -21.26
CA ILE A 25 -29.48 -1.44 -19.92
C ILE A 25 -30.58 -0.94 -18.97
N THR A 26 -31.09 -1.82 -18.10
CA THR A 26 -32.07 -1.46 -17.08
C THR A 26 -31.40 -1.37 -15.71
N ASN A 27 -31.92 -0.52 -14.83
CA ASN A 27 -31.49 -0.46 -13.44
C ASN A 27 -32.09 -1.64 -12.62
N ASN A 28 -31.74 -1.74 -11.34
CA ASN A 28 -32.27 -2.78 -10.44
C ASN A 28 -33.82 -2.77 -10.28
N HIS A 29 -34.49 -1.75 -10.80
CA HIS A 29 -35.95 -1.59 -10.77
C HIS A 29 -36.59 -1.81 -12.15
N GLY A 30 -35.84 -2.26 -13.16
CA GLY A 30 -36.36 -2.54 -14.50
C GLY A 30 -36.60 -1.30 -15.37
N LEU A 31 -36.16 -0.12 -14.92
CA LEU A 31 -36.27 1.12 -15.70
C LEU A 31 -35.05 1.29 -16.62
N PRO A 32 -35.22 1.83 -17.84
CA PRO A 32 -34.10 2.10 -18.73
C PRO A 32 -33.12 3.08 -18.08
N VAL A 33 -31.85 2.73 -18.08
CA VAL A 33 -30.76 3.60 -17.62
C VAL A 33 -30.57 4.70 -18.66
N SER A 34 -30.50 5.96 -18.23
CA SER A 34 -30.23 7.08 -19.13
C SER A 34 -28.91 6.88 -19.87
N PRO A 35 -28.77 7.27 -21.16
CA PRO A 35 -27.53 7.11 -21.93
C PRO A 35 -26.27 7.70 -21.28
N ILE A 36 -26.43 8.75 -20.45
CA ILE A 36 -25.34 9.35 -19.64
C ILE A 36 -24.86 8.42 -18.51
N LEU A 37 -25.75 7.58 -17.98
CA LEU A 37 -25.52 6.66 -16.88
C LEU A 37 -25.18 5.26 -17.37
N GLU A 38 -25.17 5.03 -18.69
CA GLU A 38 -24.64 3.80 -19.25
C GLU A 38 -23.15 3.73 -18.91
N PRO A 39 -22.68 2.65 -18.25
CA PRO A 39 -21.26 2.52 -17.98
C PRO A 39 -20.53 2.48 -19.32
N LEU A 40 -19.68 3.48 -19.59
CA LEU A 40 -18.77 3.43 -20.73
C LEU A 40 -18.05 2.07 -20.67
N LYS A 41 -18.31 1.21 -21.66
CA LYS A 41 -17.71 -0.13 -21.76
C LYS A 41 -16.19 -0.04 -21.81
N GLU A 42 -15.69 1.09 -22.28
CA GLU A 42 -14.30 1.45 -22.28
C GLU A 42 -14.06 2.36 -21.09
N LYS A 43 -13.48 1.81 -20.03
CA LYS A 43 -12.71 2.67 -19.11
C LYS A 43 -11.79 3.48 -20.01
N PRO A 44 -11.73 4.82 -19.89
CA PRO A 44 -10.77 5.59 -20.67
C PRO A 44 -9.43 4.90 -20.44
N ALA A 45 -8.85 4.37 -21.53
CA ALA A 45 -7.54 3.80 -21.45
C ALA A 45 -6.70 4.90 -20.80
N ARG A 46 -6.09 4.63 -19.65
CA ARG A 46 -5.03 5.52 -19.19
C ARG A 46 -4.09 5.58 -20.38
N GLU A 47 -3.98 6.74 -21.02
CA GLU A 47 -3.02 6.92 -22.09
C GLU A 47 -1.66 6.62 -21.47
N HIS A 48 -1.19 5.40 -21.69
CA HIS A 48 0.16 4.99 -21.36
C HIS A 48 1.03 5.62 -22.44
N GLN A 49 1.20 6.94 -22.36
CA GLN A 49 2.15 7.65 -23.21
C GLN A 49 3.53 7.06 -22.89
N PRO A 50 4.29 6.64 -23.92
CA PRO A 50 5.64 6.14 -23.70
C PRO A 50 6.48 7.23 -23.03
N LEU A 51 7.34 6.86 -22.08
CA LEU A 51 8.14 7.85 -21.32
C LEU A 51 8.98 8.74 -22.24
N GLU A 52 9.38 8.22 -23.40
CA GLU A 52 10.20 8.92 -24.39
C GLU A 52 9.49 10.14 -24.97
N SER A 53 8.17 10.08 -25.18
CA SER A 53 7.36 11.17 -25.75
C SER A 53 7.01 12.26 -24.74
N LEU A 54 7.40 12.10 -23.46
CA LEU A 54 7.15 13.09 -22.42
C LEU A 54 8.14 14.25 -22.51
N THR A 55 7.66 15.46 -22.19
CA THR A 55 8.52 16.63 -22.01
C THR A 55 9.52 16.41 -20.87
N SER A 56 10.65 17.13 -20.90
CA SER A 56 11.68 17.07 -19.84
C SER A 56 11.07 17.25 -18.44
N PHE A 57 10.22 18.27 -18.28
CA PHE A 57 9.51 18.52 -17.03
C PHE A 57 8.62 17.32 -16.59
N ARG A 58 7.87 16.71 -17.52
CA ARG A 58 7.05 15.54 -17.19
C ARG A 58 7.90 14.34 -16.79
N LYS A 59 9.08 14.17 -17.41
CA LYS A 59 10.05 13.13 -17.02
C LYS A 59 10.58 13.37 -15.61
N GLU A 60 10.93 14.60 -15.26
CA GLU A 60 11.37 14.98 -13.91
C GLU A 60 10.28 14.75 -12.87
N VAL A 61 9.04 15.15 -13.15
CA VAL A 61 7.88 14.91 -12.27
C VAL A 61 7.61 13.41 -12.11
N ALA A 62 7.66 12.64 -13.20
CA ALA A 62 7.51 11.19 -13.16
C ALA A 62 8.63 10.51 -12.36
N ALA A 63 9.82 11.11 -12.34
CA ALA A 63 10.95 10.65 -11.54
C ALA A 63 10.89 11.12 -10.08
N ASN A 64 9.98 12.01 -9.68
CA ASN A 64 9.89 12.53 -8.30
C ASN A 64 9.06 11.61 -7.38
N ALA A 65 9.66 11.13 -6.30
CA ALA A 65 9.01 10.20 -5.36
C ALA A 65 7.83 10.82 -4.61
N PHE A 66 7.95 12.09 -4.21
CA PHE A 66 6.88 12.81 -3.52
C PHE A 66 5.70 13.08 -4.44
N ALA A 67 5.96 13.49 -5.68
CA ALA A 67 4.92 13.69 -6.68
C ALA A 67 4.14 12.38 -6.93
N ASN A 68 4.85 11.26 -7.07
CA ASN A 68 4.21 9.95 -7.25
C ASN A 68 3.43 9.48 -6.00
N ALA A 69 3.93 9.76 -4.80
CA ALA A 69 3.21 9.47 -3.55
C ALA A 69 1.88 10.24 -3.49
N LEU A 70 1.90 11.53 -3.85
CA LEU A 70 0.72 12.39 -3.89
C LEU A 70 -0.25 12.02 -5.02
N ALA A 71 0.28 11.55 -6.16
CA ALA A 71 -0.53 11.09 -7.29
C ALA A 71 -1.26 9.76 -7.03
N THR A 72 -0.99 9.09 -5.91
CA THR A 72 -1.75 7.89 -5.54
C THR A 72 -3.23 8.22 -5.28
N PRO A 73 -4.17 7.30 -5.55
CA PRO A 73 -5.59 7.59 -5.37
C PRO A 73 -5.90 8.03 -3.94
N VAL A 74 -6.64 9.12 -3.79
CA VAL A 74 -7.09 9.61 -2.50
C VAL A 74 -8.11 8.64 -1.90
N ARG A 75 -7.94 8.30 -0.63
CA ARG A 75 -8.84 7.45 0.15
C ARG A 75 -9.11 8.11 1.50
N GLN A 76 -10.25 7.76 2.08
CA GLN A 76 -10.62 8.24 3.41
C GLN A 76 -10.05 7.29 4.46
N CYS A 77 -9.37 7.83 5.46
CA CYS A 77 -9.01 7.09 6.66
C CYS A 77 -10.26 6.83 7.48
N ASN A 78 -10.56 5.57 7.77
CA ASN A 78 -11.74 5.17 8.55
C ASN A 78 -11.67 5.64 10.01
N PHE A 79 -10.46 5.86 10.54
CA PHE A 79 -10.27 6.27 11.93
C PHE A 79 -10.42 7.78 12.13
N THR A 80 -9.78 8.60 11.28
CA THR A 80 -9.78 10.07 11.42
C THR A 80 -10.79 10.78 10.52
N GLY A 81 -11.32 10.09 9.51
CA GLY A 81 -12.13 10.71 8.45
C GLY A 81 -11.33 11.53 7.43
N ALA A 82 -10.02 11.71 7.62
CA ALA A 82 -9.17 12.48 6.73
C ALA A 82 -9.06 11.81 5.35
N ARG A 83 -9.06 12.61 4.28
CA ARG A 83 -8.85 12.15 2.89
C ARG A 83 -7.39 12.35 2.52
N LEU A 84 -6.67 11.25 2.32
CA LEU A 84 -5.24 11.26 2.07
C LEU A 84 -4.90 10.36 0.86
N PRO A 85 -3.82 10.64 0.13
CA PRO A 85 -3.28 9.71 -0.86
C PRO A 85 -3.00 8.34 -0.24
N LEU A 86 -3.27 7.26 -0.99
CA LEU A 86 -3.10 5.88 -0.55
C LEU A 86 -1.69 5.58 0.00
N HIS A 87 -0.66 6.30 -0.47
CA HIS A 87 0.71 6.18 0.02
C HIS A 87 0.81 6.33 1.56
N TYR A 88 0.05 7.26 2.14
CA TYR A 88 0.05 7.57 3.57
C TYR A 88 -0.89 6.67 4.39
N LEU A 89 -1.53 5.71 3.75
CA LEU A 89 -2.56 4.88 4.35
C LEU A 89 -2.14 3.40 4.38
N LEU A 90 -2.51 2.72 5.45
CA LEU A 90 -2.41 1.28 5.62
C LEU A 90 -3.76 0.64 5.29
N PRO A 91 -3.83 -0.19 4.24
CA PRO A 91 -5.03 -0.93 3.91
C PRO A 91 -5.20 -2.14 4.84
N PHE A 92 -6.41 -2.34 5.33
CA PHE A 92 -6.86 -3.48 6.12
C PHE A 92 -7.99 -4.20 5.40
N THR A 93 -8.05 -5.52 5.55
CA THR A 93 -9.10 -6.37 5.01
C THR A 93 -9.57 -7.37 6.07
N THR A 94 -10.78 -7.89 5.88
CA THR A 94 -11.30 -8.98 6.70
C THR A 94 -10.73 -10.30 6.20
N LYS A 95 -10.00 -11.01 7.06
CA LYS A 95 -9.55 -12.38 6.83
C LYS A 95 -10.27 -13.32 7.78
N PHE A 96 -10.84 -14.40 7.28
CA PHE A 96 -11.40 -15.44 8.14
C PHE A 96 -10.33 -16.49 8.41
N LEU A 97 -10.06 -16.74 9.69
CA LEU A 97 -9.14 -17.79 10.12
C LEU A 97 -9.92 -18.81 10.94
N ARG A 98 -9.60 -20.09 10.79
CA ARG A 98 -10.13 -21.14 11.65
C ARG A 98 -9.47 -21.04 13.02
N HIS A 99 -10.28 -21.04 14.06
CA HIS A 99 -9.84 -21.16 15.44
C HIS A 99 -9.80 -22.63 15.86
N GLU A 100 -9.22 -22.92 17.03
CA GLU A 100 -9.08 -24.27 17.60
C GLU A 100 -10.42 -25.04 17.68
N ASP A 101 -11.55 -24.33 17.81
CA ASP A 101 -12.90 -24.92 17.85
C ASP A 101 -13.51 -25.19 16.45
N ASP A 102 -12.69 -25.17 15.38
CA ASP A 102 -13.08 -25.20 13.96
C ASP A 102 -14.05 -24.07 13.52
N LYS A 103 -14.27 -23.08 14.39
CA LYS A 103 -15.08 -21.90 14.10
C LYS A 103 -14.28 -20.91 13.24
N LEU A 104 -14.89 -20.44 12.16
CA LEU A 104 -14.34 -19.35 11.34
C LEU A 104 -14.51 -18.02 12.08
N VAL A 105 -13.40 -17.37 12.39
CA VAL A 105 -13.38 -16.10 13.09
C VAL A 105 -12.88 -14.99 12.16
N PRO A 106 -13.60 -13.86 12.05
CA PRO A 106 -13.15 -12.72 11.26
C PRO A 106 -12.03 -11.96 11.99
N TYR A 107 -10.91 -11.78 11.32
CA TYR A 107 -9.81 -10.93 11.76
C TYR A 107 -9.72 -9.70 10.87
N LEU A 108 -9.50 -8.54 11.48
CA LEU A 108 -9.09 -7.35 10.74
C LEU A 108 -7.57 -7.38 10.58
N ALA A 109 -7.11 -7.70 9.38
CA ALA A 109 -5.71 -7.95 9.07
C ALA A 109 -5.20 -6.96 8.01
N PRO A 110 -3.88 -6.70 7.93
CA PRO A 110 -3.36 -5.83 6.91
C PRO A 110 -3.53 -6.50 5.54
N PHE A 111 -3.81 -5.67 4.54
CA PHE A 111 -4.10 -6.16 3.20
C PHE A 111 -2.82 -6.68 2.52
N GLU A 112 -2.90 -7.92 2.02
CA GLU A 112 -1.87 -8.51 1.17
C GLU A 112 -2.26 -8.35 -0.30
N ASN A 113 -1.30 -7.92 -1.12
CA ASN A 113 -1.49 -7.65 -2.55
C ASN A 113 -2.01 -8.85 -3.38
N SER A 114 -1.91 -10.07 -2.86
CA SER A 114 -2.42 -11.30 -3.48
C SER A 114 -3.93 -11.49 -3.34
N SER A 115 -4.57 -10.77 -2.41
CA SER A 115 -5.98 -10.96 -2.10
C SER A 115 -6.87 -10.09 -3.01
N ARG A 116 -7.75 -10.73 -3.79
CA ARG A 116 -8.78 -10.06 -4.60
C ARG A 116 -9.92 -9.43 -3.76
N GLN A 117 -9.73 -9.26 -2.45
CA GLN A 117 -10.76 -8.77 -1.54
C GLN A 117 -11.06 -7.28 -1.75
N ALA A 118 -12.35 -6.99 -1.95
CA ALA A 118 -12.85 -5.70 -2.40
C ALA A 118 -13.07 -4.64 -1.31
N THR A 119 -13.20 -5.01 -0.02
CA THR A 119 -13.25 -3.98 1.04
C THR A 119 -11.88 -3.76 1.62
N ARG A 120 -11.53 -2.48 1.63
CA ARG A 120 -10.34 -1.99 2.31
C ARG A 120 -10.80 -0.94 3.31
N ALA A 121 -10.58 -1.21 4.59
CA ALA A 121 -10.51 -0.15 5.57
C ALA A 121 -9.12 0.47 5.49
N TYR A 122 -9.01 1.77 5.76
CA TYR A 122 -7.75 2.48 5.70
C TYR A 122 -7.44 3.16 7.03
N ALA A 123 -6.26 2.89 7.57
CA ALA A 123 -5.71 3.61 8.73
C ALA A 123 -4.52 4.47 8.28
N PHE A 124 -4.10 5.43 9.08
CA PHE A 124 -2.89 6.20 8.81
C PHE A 124 -1.64 5.30 8.95
N ASN A 125 -0.64 5.52 8.11
CA ASN A 125 0.62 4.77 8.13
C ASN A 125 1.52 5.19 9.30
N SER A 126 1.17 4.75 10.50
CA SER A 126 1.93 5.02 11.73
C SER A 126 1.90 3.82 12.67
N ARG A 127 3.08 3.36 13.10
CA ARG A 127 3.20 2.28 14.07
C ARG A 127 2.56 2.64 15.42
N GLN A 128 2.74 3.88 15.88
CA GLN A 128 2.12 4.34 17.11
C GLN A 128 0.59 4.27 17.06
N LEU A 129 -0.01 4.69 15.94
CA LEU A 129 -1.46 4.61 15.75
C LEU A 129 -1.93 3.15 15.81
N VAL A 130 -1.26 2.25 15.10
CA VAL A 130 -1.58 0.81 15.10
C VAL A 130 -1.53 0.23 16.53
N ASN A 131 -0.53 0.59 17.32
CA ASN A 131 -0.41 0.15 18.71
C ASN A 131 -1.56 0.71 19.58
N ARG A 132 -1.88 2.00 19.44
CA ARG A 132 -3.00 2.64 20.16
C ARG A 132 -4.35 2.02 19.79
N LEU A 133 -4.53 1.64 18.52
CA LEU A 133 -5.74 0.97 18.04
C LEU A 133 -5.95 -0.38 18.73
N GLY A 134 -4.87 -1.14 18.94
CA GLY A 134 -4.90 -2.43 19.64
C GLY A 134 -5.28 -2.32 21.12
N GLN A 135 -4.69 -1.36 21.84
CA GLN A 135 -4.87 -1.23 23.30
C GLN A 135 -6.30 -0.93 23.74
N LYS A 136 -7.01 -0.03 23.03
CA LYS A 136 -8.35 0.45 23.45
C LYS A 136 -9.50 -0.22 22.71
N LYS A 137 -9.24 -1.29 21.94
CA LYS A 137 -10.18 -1.87 20.97
C LYS A 137 -10.81 -0.84 20.00
N THR A 138 -10.16 0.32 19.84
CA THR A 138 -10.64 1.41 18.97
C THR A 138 -10.47 1.08 17.50
N TRP A 139 -9.71 0.02 17.16
CA TRP A 139 -9.66 -0.58 15.83
C TRP A 139 -11.03 -0.93 15.26
N GLN A 140 -12.06 -1.15 16.09
CA GLN A 140 -13.43 -1.38 15.63
C GLN A 140 -13.99 -0.21 14.81
N ARG A 141 -13.46 1.01 15.00
CA ARG A 141 -13.81 2.19 14.17
C ARG A 141 -13.30 2.09 12.74
N LEU A 142 -12.30 1.25 12.48
CA LEU A 142 -11.85 0.95 11.12
C LEU A 142 -12.88 0.13 10.35
N LEU A 143 -13.71 -0.65 11.06
CA LEU A 143 -14.82 -1.36 10.44
C LEU A 143 -15.83 -0.32 9.96
N GLY A 144 -16.24 -0.45 8.70
CA GLY A 144 -17.28 0.40 8.14
C GLY A 144 -18.61 0.26 8.88
N HIS A 145 -19.60 1.03 8.43
CA HIS A 145 -20.98 0.85 8.91
C HIS A 145 -21.53 -0.53 8.51
N GLU A 146 -21.16 -0.99 7.31
CA GLU A 146 -21.53 -2.31 6.81
C GLU A 146 -20.54 -3.37 7.30
N LEU A 147 -20.98 -4.15 8.30
CA LEU A 147 -20.31 -5.38 8.68
C LEU A 147 -20.52 -6.42 7.57
N ARG A 148 -19.47 -7.15 7.23
CA ARG A 148 -19.55 -8.12 6.13
C ARG A 148 -20.04 -9.48 6.61
N PHE A 149 -20.56 -10.26 5.67
CA PHE A 149 -20.85 -11.69 5.84
C PHE A 149 -21.87 -12.03 6.93
N GLY A 150 -22.86 -11.16 7.14
CA GLY A 150 -23.94 -11.42 8.11
C GLY A 150 -23.51 -11.31 9.57
N LEU A 151 -22.34 -10.74 9.84
CA LEU A 151 -21.91 -10.41 11.20
C LEU A 151 -22.83 -9.33 11.76
N THR A 152 -23.41 -9.60 12.93
CA THR A 152 -24.36 -8.70 13.60
C THR A 152 -23.64 -7.69 14.48
N SER A 153 -22.46 -8.04 15.00
CA SER A 153 -21.72 -7.18 15.92
C SER A 153 -20.25 -6.96 15.52
N ARG A 154 -19.75 -5.76 15.82
CA ARG A 154 -18.32 -5.42 15.71
C ARG A 154 -17.45 -6.18 16.70
N SER A 155 -18.04 -6.72 17.77
CA SER A 155 -17.35 -7.54 18.77
C SER A 155 -16.86 -8.87 18.21
N ASP A 156 -17.46 -9.36 17.12
CA ASP A 156 -17.15 -10.67 16.56
C ASP A 156 -15.80 -10.67 15.84
N TYR A 157 -15.33 -9.49 15.45
CA TYR A 157 -14.01 -9.30 14.88
C TYR A 157 -12.92 -9.45 15.95
N LYS A 158 -11.81 -10.07 15.55
CA LYS A 158 -10.59 -10.13 16.35
C LYS A 158 -9.51 -9.26 15.73
N TRP A 159 -8.74 -8.62 16.60
CA TRP A 159 -7.53 -7.89 16.25
C TRP A 159 -6.32 -8.77 16.54
N PRO A 160 -5.43 -9.00 15.56
CA PRO A 160 -4.21 -9.78 15.80
C PRO A 160 -3.34 -9.17 16.90
N LYS A 161 -2.76 -10.00 17.78
CA LYS A 161 -1.94 -9.55 18.92
C LYS A 161 -0.68 -8.78 18.48
N GLN A 162 -0.04 -9.21 17.39
CA GLN A 162 1.22 -8.67 16.84
C GLN A 162 1.00 -7.99 15.48
N ILE A 163 -0.07 -7.20 15.38
CA ILE A 163 -0.45 -6.57 14.11
C ILE A 163 0.66 -5.64 13.56
N ASP A 164 1.42 -4.98 14.42
CA ASP A 164 2.44 -4.02 14.05
C ASP A 164 3.66 -4.74 13.48
N GLU A 165 4.04 -5.88 14.05
CA GLU A 165 5.08 -6.76 13.53
C GLU A 165 4.68 -7.38 12.18
N ILE A 166 3.41 -7.75 12.01
CA ILE A 166 2.90 -8.23 10.72
C ILE A 166 2.99 -7.13 9.66
N ILE A 167 2.56 -5.90 9.98
CA ILE A 167 2.67 -4.77 9.04
C ILE A 167 4.14 -4.46 8.74
N LEU A 168 4.99 -4.45 9.77
CA LEU A 168 6.42 -4.17 9.63
C LEU A 168 7.10 -5.19 8.72
N SER A 169 6.86 -6.49 8.93
CA SER A 169 7.42 -7.55 8.10
C SER A 169 6.96 -7.44 6.64
N GLN A 170 5.67 -7.14 6.40
CA GLN A 170 5.14 -6.90 5.05
C GLN A 170 5.79 -5.69 4.37
N LEU A 171 5.97 -4.58 5.09
CA LEU A 171 6.63 -3.37 4.55
C LEU A 171 8.11 -3.63 4.25
N ARG A 172 8.84 -4.28 5.17
CA ARG A 172 10.25 -4.68 4.98
C ARG A 172 10.40 -5.60 3.78
N GLN A 173 9.57 -6.63 3.66
CA GLN A 173 9.62 -7.57 2.55
C GLN A 173 9.27 -6.90 1.22
N SER A 174 8.35 -5.92 1.23
CA SER A 174 8.08 -5.08 0.06
C SER A 174 9.31 -4.27 -0.34
N VAL A 175 10.01 -3.65 0.60
CA VAL A 175 11.26 -2.91 0.32
C VAL A 175 12.33 -3.85 -0.25
N VAL A 176 12.58 -4.98 0.41
CA VAL A 176 13.54 -6.00 -0.04
C VAL A 176 13.25 -6.44 -1.47
N ARG A 177 11.99 -6.77 -1.79
CA ARG A 177 11.59 -7.17 -3.14
C ARG A 177 11.85 -6.09 -4.19
N LYS A 178 11.61 -4.82 -3.84
CA LYS A 178 11.81 -3.69 -4.76
C LYS A 178 13.29 -3.36 -4.93
N LEU A 179 14.07 -3.37 -3.86
CA LEU A 179 15.50 -3.13 -3.90
C LEU A 179 16.25 -4.28 -4.58
N ALA A 180 15.94 -5.54 -4.29
CA ALA A 180 16.52 -6.70 -4.96
C ALA A 180 16.32 -6.64 -6.48
N TRP A 181 15.13 -6.21 -6.94
CA TRP A 181 14.89 -6.01 -8.37
C TRP A 181 15.77 -4.91 -8.98
N VAL A 182 16.03 -3.83 -8.23
CA VAL A 182 16.91 -2.75 -8.68
C VAL A 182 18.37 -3.21 -8.69
N PHE A 183 18.81 -3.91 -7.64
CA PHE A 183 20.20 -4.35 -7.47
C PHE A 183 20.59 -5.39 -8.52
N ASN A 184 19.64 -6.25 -8.92
CA ASN A 184 19.84 -7.25 -9.96
C ASN A 184 19.83 -6.69 -11.39
N LYS A 185 19.78 -5.36 -11.58
CA LYS A 185 19.83 -4.70 -12.90
C LYS A 185 21.14 -3.93 -13.11
N PRO A 186 22.26 -4.63 -13.37
CA PRO A 186 23.59 -4.02 -13.43
C PRO A 186 23.77 -3.03 -14.59
N LYS A 187 23.05 -3.18 -15.71
CA LYS A 187 23.27 -2.36 -16.92
C LYS A 187 22.61 -0.98 -16.91
N ALA A 188 21.86 -0.65 -15.86
CA ALA A 188 21.00 0.54 -15.85
C ALA A 188 21.50 1.67 -14.92
N ASN A 189 22.68 1.53 -14.30
CA ASN A 189 23.27 2.53 -13.37
C ASN A 189 22.24 3.07 -12.35
N LEU A 190 21.38 2.17 -11.86
CA LEU A 190 20.29 2.53 -10.94
C LEU A 190 20.80 2.71 -9.50
N VAL A 191 21.94 2.12 -9.19
CA VAL A 191 22.60 2.15 -7.90
C VAL A 191 24.07 2.39 -8.13
N ILE A 192 24.62 3.40 -7.47
CA ILE A 192 26.01 3.82 -7.62
C ILE A 192 26.63 3.86 -6.22
N PRO A 193 27.87 3.38 -6.02
CA PRO A 193 28.58 3.59 -4.77
C PRO A 193 28.64 5.08 -4.40
N LEU A 194 28.47 5.41 -3.12
CA LEU A 194 28.61 6.78 -2.67
C LEU A 194 30.07 7.22 -2.83
N GLN A 195 30.30 8.28 -3.60
CA GLN A 195 31.61 8.88 -3.84
C GLN A 195 31.66 10.28 -3.25
N SER A 196 32.77 10.63 -2.58
CA SER A 196 32.89 11.86 -1.79
C SER A 196 32.84 13.17 -2.60
N ASN A 197 33.01 13.10 -3.92
CA ASN A 197 33.20 14.27 -4.79
C ASN A 197 32.12 14.45 -5.86
N THR A 198 31.02 13.71 -5.80
CA THR A 198 29.97 13.73 -6.82
C THR A 198 28.76 14.49 -6.31
N GLU A 199 28.34 15.52 -7.04
CA GLU A 199 27.06 16.17 -6.77
C GLU A 199 25.92 15.24 -7.18
N TYR A 200 25.05 14.93 -6.23
CA TYR A 200 23.86 14.13 -6.46
C TYR A 200 22.64 15.05 -6.57
N PRO A 201 21.66 14.71 -7.42
CA PRO A 201 20.43 15.48 -7.47
C PRO A 201 19.73 15.42 -6.09
N PRO A 202 19.05 16.49 -5.67
CA PRO A 202 18.40 16.57 -4.35
C PRO A 202 17.34 15.47 -4.13
N SER A 203 16.87 14.87 -5.21
CA SER A 203 15.88 13.81 -5.30
C SER A 203 16.48 12.39 -5.24
N ALA A 204 17.80 12.24 -5.24
CA ALA A 204 18.44 10.96 -4.96
C ALA A 204 18.20 10.56 -3.49
N CYS A 205 18.35 9.28 -3.19
CA CYS A 205 18.42 8.85 -1.79
C CYS A 205 19.68 8.04 -1.52
N ILE A 206 20.25 8.25 -0.34
CA ILE A 206 21.44 7.55 0.12
C ILE A 206 20.98 6.37 0.98
N LEU A 207 21.47 5.19 0.66
CA LEU A 207 21.22 3.94 1.36
C LEU A 207 22.50 3.59 2.13
N TYR A 208 22.43 3.66 3.45
CA TYR A 208 23.52 3.24 4.32
C TYR A 208 23.37 1.75 4.62
N LEU A 209 24.36 0.96 4.19
CA LEU A 209 24.39 -0.49 4.41
C LEU A 209 24.93 -0.84 5.80
N ARG A 210 25.87 -0.03 6.30
CA ARG A 210 26.40 -0.18 7.67
C ARG A 210 26.00 1.05 8.50
N ALA A 211 25.80 0.82 9.79
CA ALA A 211 25.45 1.88 10.73
C ALA A 211 26.48 3.01 10.64
N LYS A 212 26.06 4.16 10.13
CA LYS A 212 26.94 5.32 9.97
C LYS A 212 26.89 6.15 11.24
N VAL A 213 28.07 6.45 11.80
CA VAL A 213 28.27 7.64 12.62
C VAL A 213 27.93 8.82 11.72
N LEU A 214 26.81 9.53 11.96
CA LEU A 214 26.36 10.67 11.16
C LEU A 214 27.48 11.74 11.08
N SER A 215 28.41 11.57 10.15
CA SER A 215 29.24 12.65 9.66
C SER A 215 28.32 13.49 8.79
N SER A 216 27.88 14.58 9.38
CA SER A 216 27.00 15.63 8.88
C SER A 216 27.52 16.26 7.59
N SER A 217 27.51 15.52 6.47
CA SER A 217 27.63 16.14 5.15
C SER A 217 26.31 16.86 4.85
N SER A 218 26.38 18.18 4.91
CA SER A 218 25.33 19.16 5.15
C SER A 218 24.42 19.46 3.96
N ASN A 219 23.90 18.44 3.28
CA ASN A 219 22.87 18.64 2.27
C ASN A 219 21.51 18.21 2.85
N PRO A 220 20.73 19.14 3.44
CA PRO A 220 19.41 18.83 4.02
C PRO A 220 18.39 18.36 2.98
N SER A 221 18.71 18.45 1.69
CA SER A 221 17.85 18.04 0.59
C SER A 221 17.83 16.54 0.34
N ILE A 222 18.93 15.81 0.62
CA ILE A 222 19.06 14.41 0.26
C ILE A 222 18.58 13.51 1.40
N THR A 223 17.57 12.70 1.13
CA THR A 223 17.07 11.72 2.11
C THR A 223 18.04 10.55 2.26
N GLY A 224 18.53 10.34 3.48
CA GLY A 224 19.37 9.20 3.86
C GLY A 224 18.57 8.16 4.64
N TYR A 225 18.71 6.88 4.28
CA TYR A 225 18.06 5.75 4.93
C TYR A 225 19.11 4.80 5.50
N ASP A 226 19.04 4.54 6.81
CA ASP A 226 19.80 3.46 7.44
C ASP A 226 19.10 2.12 7.18
N LEU A 227 19.62 1.34 6.24
CA LEU A 227 19.02 0.05 5.89
C LEU A 227 19.18 -0.98 7.00
N SER A 228 20.24 -0.89 7.80
CA SER A 228 20.47 -1.81 8.91
C SER A 228 19.38 -1.68 9.98
N GLY A 229 19.03 -0.45 10.37
CA GLY A 229 17.92 -0.17 11.27
C GLY A 229 16.53 -0.41 10.64
N LEU A 230 16.34 -0.08 9.36
CA LEU A 230 15.04 -0.20 8.70
C LEU A 230 14.65 -1.65 8.41
N LEU A 231 15.56 -2.45 7.84
CA LEU A 231 15.29 -3.83 7.42
C LEU A 231 15.65 -4.85 8.50
N GLY A 232 16.65 -4.56 9.33
CA GLY A 232 17.32 -5.54 10.18
C GLY A 232 18.46 -6.25 9.43
N LEU A 233 19.42 -6.78 10.19
CA LEU A 233 20.65 -7.36 9.65
C LEU A 233 20.38 -8.58 8.74
N GLU A 234 19.50 -9.50 9.14
CA GLU A 234 19.19 -10.72 8.37
C GLU A 234 18.67 -10.41 6.96
N LEU A 235 17.69 -9.52 6.86
CA LEU A 235 17.10 -9.14 5.58
C LEU A 235 18.07 -8.32 4.72
N LEU A 236 18.97 -7.56 5.36
CA LEU A 236 19.99 -6.82 4.64
C LEU A 236 21.07 -7.75 4.06
N GLU A 237 21.55 -8.71 4.85
CA GLU A 237 22.53 -9.70 4.42
C GLU A 237 22.00 -10.51 3.23
N THR A 238 20.77 -11.00 3.33
CA THR A 238 20.14 -11.74 2.21
C THR A 238 19.99 -10.90 0.94
N LEU A 239 19.76 -9.60 1.07
CA LEU A 239 19.61 -8.68 -0.06
C LEU A 239 20.96 -8.36 -0.73
N VAL A 240 22.04 -8.36 0.04
CA VAL A 240 23.38 -7.95 -0.40
C VAL A 240 24.23 -9.14 -0.86
N LYS A 241 24.01 -10.35 -0.31
CA LYS A 241 24.83 -11.56 -0.50
C LYS A 241 25.16 -11.89 -1.95
N ASP A 242 24.22 -11.65 -2.88
CA ASP A 242 24.36 -12.01 -4.29
C ASP A 242 24.76 -10.81 -5.18
N THR A 243 25.17 -9.69 -4.57
CA THR A 243 25.44 -8.44 -5.28
C THR A 243 26.88 -7.96 -5.07
N SER A 244 27.48 -7.38 -6.11
CA SER A 244 28.81 -6.74 -6.04
C SER A 244 28.84 -5.47 -5.16
N LEU A 245 27.76 -5.19 -4.42
CA LEU A 245 27.56 -3.99 -3.62
C LEU A 245 27.94 -4.21 -2.16
N ALA A 246 28.25 -5.46 -1.76
CA ALA A 246 28.54 -5.86 -0.39
C ALA A 246 29.73 -5.15 0.26
N ASP A 247 30.69 -4.74 -0.56
CA ASP A 247 31.92 -4.10 -0.09
C ASP A 247 31.73 -2.60 0.19
N ASN A 248 30.61 -2.00 -0.23
CA ASN A 248 30.35 -0.58 -0.06
C ASN A 248 29.62 -0.31 1.26
N ASP A 249 30.02 0.76 1.96
CA ASP A 249 29.32 1.18 3.19
C ASP A 249 28.02 1.96 2.89
N ALA A 250 27.98 2.65 1.75
CA ALA A 250 26.85 3.47 1.34
C ALA A 250 26.66 3.43 -0.18
N LEU A 251 25.40 3.46 -0.59
CA LEU A 251 24.97 3.45 -1.98
C LEU A 251 24.05 4.63 -2.26
N VAL A 252 24.04 5.11 -3.49
CA VAL A 252 23.10 6.11 -3.97
C VAL A 252 22.12 5.43 -4.90
N LEU A 253 20.83 5.51 -4.56
CA LEU A 253 19.74 5.12 -5.44
C LEU A 253 19.44 6.30 -6.36
N THR A 254 19.73 6.12 -7.65
CA THR A 254 19.54 7.19 -8.64
C THR A 254 18.05 7.44 -8.89
N GLN A 255 17.71 8.69 -9.18
CA GLN A 255 16.33 9.06 -9.46
C GLN A 255 15.96 8.64 -10.89
N SER A 256 15.25 7.52 -11.01
CA SER A 256 14.77 6.98 -12.28
C SER A 256 13.35 6.45 -12.11
N TYR A 257 12.58 6.41 -13.20
CA TYR A 257 11.27 5.77 -13.18
C TYR A 257 11.35 4.30 -12.72
N MET A 258 12.50 3.64 -12.94
CA MET A 258 12.73 2.25 -12.55
C MET A 258 12.95 2.10 -11.04
N THR A 259 13.62 3.05 -10.40
CA THR A 259 13.90 3.04 -8.95
C THR A 259 12.74 3.62 -8.14
N MET A 260 11.82 4.32 -8.79
CA MET A 260 10.68 4.99 -8.16
C MET A 260 9.92 4.09 -7.17
N SER A 261 9.64 2.86 -7.57
CA SER A 261 8.91 1.92 -6.71
C SER A 261 9.67 1.54 -5.43
N ALA A 262 11.01 1.57 -5.46
CA ALA A 262 11.85 1.37 -4.29
C ALA A 262 11.90 2.62 -3.40
N HIS A 263 12.03 3.82 -3.98
CA HIS A 263 11.94 5.09 -3.23
C HIS A 263 10.62 5.19 -2.45
N ILE A 264 9.49 4.92 -3.11
CA ILE A 264 8.16 4.93 -2.50
C ILE A 264 8.06 3.89 -1.37
N ALA A 265 8.62 2.69 -1.57
CA ALA A 265 8.58 1.64 -0.55
C ALA A 265 9.42 2.03 0.69
N LEU A 266 10.61 2.60 0.49
CA LEU A 266 11.49 3.09 1.56
C LEU A 266 10.83 4.22 2.35
N ALA A 267 10.31 5.24 1.66
CA ALA A 267 9.61 6.36 2.29
C ALA A 267 8.39 5.89 3.10
N ARG A 268 7.67 4.88 2.60
CA ARG A 268 6.53 4.31 3.32
C ARG A 268 6.94 3.55 4.57
N LEU A 269 8.03 2.77 4.51
CA LEU A 269 8.57 2.05 5.67
C LEU A 269 9.13 3.02 6.72
N SER A 270 9.89 4.04 6.29
CA SER A 270 10.42 5.06 7.20
C SER A 270 9.28 5.80 7.90
N THR A 271 8.25 6.24 7.17
CA THR A 271 7.06 6.90 7.74
C THR A 271 6.37 6.03 8.79
N PHE A 272 6.28 4.72 8.57
CA PHE A 272 5.67 3.80 9.54
C PHE A 272 6.47 3.75 10.85
N LEU A 273 7.80 3.75 10.75
CA LEU A 273 8.73 3.67 11.88
C LEU A 273 8.98 5.02 12.56
N SER A 274 8.80 6.14 11.87
CA SER A 274 8.95 7.47 12.43
C SER A 274 8.01 7.65 13.63
N SER A 275 8.61 7.94 14.78
CA SER A 275 7.88 8.36 15.99
C SER A 275 7.32 9.76 15.72
N SER A 276 6.07 9.85 15.25
CA SER A 276 5.40 11.15 15.15
C SER A 276 4.90 11.54 16.54
N ASP A 277 5.74 12.23 17.29
CA ASP A 277 5.37 12.88 18.56
C ASP A 277 4.55 14.17 18.35
N ALA A 278 4.16 14.48 17.11
CA ALA A 278 3.49 15.73 16.75
C ALA A 278 1.96 15.76 16.99
N THR A 279 1.38 14.81 17.75
CA THR A 279 -0.07 14.84 18.07
C THR A 279 -0.43 14.70 19.54
N SER A 280 0.53 14.89 20.46
CA SER A 280 0.21 15.25 21.85
C SER A 280 0.47 16.75 22.01
N ASN A 281 -0.57 17.59 21.85
CA ASN A 281 -0.74 18.93 22.48
C ASN A 281 -1.81 19.82 21.81
N SER A 282 -2.93 19.28 21.31
CA SER A 282 -4.08 20.14 20.96
C SER A 282 -5.43 19.48 21.26
N ALA A 283 -5.74 19.31 22.54
CA ALA A 283 -7.11 19.07 23.01
C ALA A 283 -7.23 19.37 24.51
N LYS A 284 -7.01 20.64 24.88
CA LYS A 284 -7.54 21.24 26.12
C LYS A 284 -7.73 22.75 25.88
N THR A 285 -8.89 23.10 25.36
CA THR A 285 -9.61 24.35 25.57
C THR A 285 -11.08 24.04 25.40
#